data_AF-A0A3C1A817-F1
#
_entry.id   AF-A0A3C1A817-F1
#
_cell.length_a   1.000
_cell.length_b   1.000
_cell.length_c   1.000
_cell.angle_alpha   90.00
_cell.angle_beta   90.00
_cell.angle_gamma   90.00
#
_symmetry.space_group_name_H-M   'P 1'
#
loop_
_entity.id
_entity.type
_entity.pdbx_description
1 polymer ?
#
loop_
_entity_poly.entity_id
_entity_poly.type
_entity_poly.pdbx_seq_one_letter_code
_entity_poly.pdbx_strand_id
1 'polypeptide(L)'
;MPTASHITSLIKSHFENDDLRFTTICLQIAAHEAKIGHTTLADDIQKIIDRSKQIRPLLKPINRDLEGLVLETYPLYKLSDLIVPQQLKERVERIISEYLQVDKLRRHNLENRRKILLSGNSGTGKTMSASIIAAELNLPFYTILMDKMVTKFMGETSAKLRQIFELINVRKGVYLFDEFDAI
;
A
#
# COMPACT_ATOMS: atom_id res chain seq x y z
N MET A 1 25.08 -19.83 22.17
CA MET A 1 24.30 -20.12 20.95
C MET A 1 22.92 -19.45 21.05
N PRO A 2 22.75 -18.20 20.56
CA PRO A 2 21.48 -17.47 20.58
C PRO A 2 20.84 -17.28 19.17
N THR A 3 21.44 -17.84 18.11
CA THR A 3 21.04 -17.54 16.72
C THR A 3 19.69 -18.14 16.34
N ALA A 4 19.38 -19.35 16.80
CA ALA A 4 18.10 -20.02 16.49
C ALA A 4 16.89 -19.32 17.13
N SER A 5 17.04 -18.77 18.35
CA SER A 5 15.98 -17.99 19.00
C SER A 5 15.76 -16.67 18.28
N HIS A 6 16.84 -15.98 17.87
CA HIS A 6 16.71 -14.73 17.12
C HIS A 6 16.04 -14.94 15.75
N ILE A 7 16.39 -15.99 15.01
CA ILE A 7 15.74 -16.33 13.74
C ILE A 7 14.24 -16.62 13.95
N THR A 8 13.90 -17.41 14.97
CA THR A 8 12.50 -17.74 15.27
C THR A 8 11.70 -16.50 15.66
N SER A 9 12.27 -15.63 16.50
CA SER A 9 11.63 -14.37 16.91
C SER A 9 11.50 -13.38 15.74
N LEU A 10 12.48 -13.35 14.85
CA LEU A 10 12.47 -12.50 13.65
C LEU A 10 11.35 -12.94 12.69
N ILE A 11 11.25 -14.23 12.42
CA ILE A 11 10.16 -14.81 11.61
C ILE A 11 8.80 -14.51 12.25
N LYS A 12 8.65 -14.71 13.57
CA LYS A 12 7.40 -14.39 14.29
C LYS A 12 7.03 -12.91 14.17
N SER A 13 7.98 -12.00 14.38
CA SER A 13 7.71 -10.56 14.28
C SER A 13 7.28 -10.11 12.89
N HIS A 14 7.78 -10.77 11.83
CA HIS A 14 7.33 -10.50 10.46
C HIS A 14 5.87 -10.93 10.24
N PHE A 15 5.48 -12.11 10.72
CA PHE A 15 4.10 -12.60 10.62
C PHE A 15 3.12 -11.88 11.57
N GLU A 16 3.62 -11.29 12.66
CA GLU A 16 2.84 -10.46 13.59
C GLU A 16 2.71 -8.99 13.14
N ASN A 17 3.28 -8.60 11.99
CA ASN A 17 3.35 -7.21 11.50
C ASN A 17 3.97 -6.22 12.51
N ASP A 18 4.84 -6.68 13.40
CA ASP A 18 5.52 -5.86 14.40
C ASP A 18 6.91 -5.44 13.90
N ASP A 19 6.93 -4.42 13.04
CA ASP A 19 8.13 -3.86 12.42
C ASP A 19 9.14 -3.30 13.44
N LEU A 20 8.67 -2.78 14.57
CA LEU A 20 9.52 -2.24 15.64
C LEU A 20 10.30 -3.37 16.31
N ARG A 21 9.61 -4.47 16.63
CA ARG A 21 10.22 -5.66 17.18
C ARG A 21 11.15 -6.34 16.18
N PHE A 22 10.76 -6.42 14.91
CA PHE A 22 11.61 -6.92 13.83
C PHE A 22 12.92 -6.14 13.74
N THR A 23 12.84 -4.81 13.68
CA THR A 23 14.02 -3.93 13.61
C THR A 23 14.91 -4.07 14.84
N THR A 24 14.31 -4.19 16.03
CA THR A 24 15.04 -4.38 17.30
C THR A 24 15.83 -5.69 17.28
N ILE A 25 15.24 -6.78 16.79
CA ILE A 25 15.90 -8.07 16.66
C ILE A 25 17.04 -8.00 15.63
N CYS A 26 16.83 -7.34 14.48
CA CYS A 26 17.88 -7.14 13.48
C CYS A 26 19.07 -6.35 14.04
N LEU A 27 18.83 -5.29 14.82
CA LEU A 27 19.88 -4.51 15.48
C LEU A 27 20.63 -5.34 16.53
N GLN A 28 19.93 -6.19 17.28
CA GLN A 28 20.55 -7.12 18.23
C GLN A 28 21.44 -8.15 17.52
N ILE A 29 21.00 -8.67 16.37
CA ILE A 29 21.81 -9.57 15.54
C ILE A 29 23.05 -8.84 15.02
N ALA A 30 22.90 -7.62 14.45
CA ALA A 30 24.03 -6.83 13.97
C ALA A 30 25.06 -6.54 15.09
N ALA A 31 24.59 -6.15 16.28
CA ALA A 31 25.45 -5.89 17.43
C ALA A 31 26.19 -7.16 17.91
N HIS A 32 25.51 -8.31 17.86
CA HIS A 32 26.11 -9.60 18.21
C HIS A 32 27.19 -10.02 17.20
N GLU A 33 26.91 -9.91 15.90
CA GLU A 33 27.87 -10.23 14.83
C GLU A 33 29.10 -9.31 14.86
N ALA A 34 28.90 -8.01 15.13
CA ALA A 34 30.00 -7.07 15.34
C ALA A 34 30.90 -7.47 16.52
N LYS A 35 30.30 -7.94 17.63
CA LYS A 35 31.03 -8.38 18.83
C LYS A 35 31.84 -9.65 18.62
N ILE A 36 31.40 -10.53 17.71
CA ILE A 36 32.10 -11.76 17.33
C ILE A 36 33.23 -11.49 16.31
N GLY A 37 33.27 -10.30 15.72
CA GLY A 37 34.29 -9.88 14.74
C GLY A 37 33.81 -9.94 13.29
N HIS A 38 32.54 -10.28 13.04
CA HIS A 38 31.92 -10.22 11.72
C HIS A 38 31.42 -8.80 11.42
N THR A 39 32.35 -7.85 11.35
CA THR A 39 32.04 -6.42 11.19
C THR A 39 31.40 -6.09 9.84
N THR A 40 31.79 -6.79 8.77
CA THR A 40 31.21 -6.60 7.42
C THR A 40 29.73 -6.97 7.38
N LEU A 41 29.37 -8.12 7.96
CA LEU A 41 27.98 -8.57 8.03
C LEU A 41 27.12 -7.64 8.90
N ALA A 42 27.66 -7.17 10.03
CA ALA A 42 26.97 -6.22 10.90
C ALA A 42 26.68 -4.88 10.18
N ASP A 43 27.66 -4.39 9.42
CA ASP A 43 27.54 -3.18 8.60
C ASP A 43 26.48 -3.34 7.50
N ASP A 44 26.47 -4.49 6.83
CA ASP A 44 25.49 -4.79 5.78
C ASP A 44 24.06 -4.86 6.34
N ILE A 45 23.88 -5.48 7.52
CA ILE A 45 22.58 -5.50 8.21
C ILE A 45 22.14 -4.08 8.57
N GLN A 46 23.03 -3.23 9.10
CA GLN A 46 22.69 -1.83 9.40
C GLN A 46 22.32 -1.04 8.14
N LYS A 47 23.09 -1.17 7.06
CA LYS A 47 22.81 -0.50 5.79
C LYS A 47 21.45 -0.90 5.22
N ILE A 48 21.07 -2.17 5.34
CA ILE A 48 19.74 -2.65 4.91
C ILE A 48 18.64 -2.02 5.78
N ILE A 49 18.82 -1.98 7.10
CA ILE A 49 17.87 -1.33 8.02
C ILE A 49 17.72 0.15 7.68
N ASP A 50 18.82 0.88 7.52
CA ASP A 50 18.76 2.32 7.27
C ASP A 50 18.23 2.65 5.87
N ARG A 51 18.55 1.84 4.87
CA ARG A 51 17.93 1.94 3.54
C ARG A 51 16.43 1.64 3.61
N SER A 52 15.98 0.69 4.42
CA SER A 52 14.55 0.41 4.62
C SER A 52 13.81 1.56 5.32
N LYS A 53 14.47 2.28 6.24
CA LYS A 53 13.95 3.52 6.83
C LYS A 53 13.86 4.67 5.81
N GLN A 54 14.73 4.70 4.80
CA GLN A 54 14.70 5.70 3.72
C GLN A 54 13.69 5.35 2.62
N ILE A 55 13.50 4.07 2.30
CA ILE A 55 12.50 3.59 1.33
C ILE A 55 11.08 3.68 1.90
N ARG A 56 10.93 3.71 3.24
CA ARG A 56 9.70 4.09 3.92
C ARG A 56 9.70 5.61 4.08
N PRO A 57 9.15 6.42 3.14
CA PRO A 57 8.90 7.82 3.44
C PRO A 57 8.04 7.84 4.70
N LEU A 58 8.62 8.36 5.80
CA LEU A 58 8.04 8.52 7.13
C LEU A 58 6.58 8.11 7.14
N LEU A 59 6.34 6.82 7.37
CA LEU A 59 5.00 6.31 7.60
C LEU A 59 4.56 7.02 8.88
N LYS A 60 3.91 8.19 8.74
CA LYS A 60 2.92 8.59 9.74
C LYS A 60 2.07 7.34 9.89
N PRO A 61 2.02 6.70 11.07
CA PRO A 61 1.09 5.58 11.24
C PRO A 61 -0.24 6.03 10.65
N ILE A 62 -0.88 5.18 9.87
CA ILE A 62 -2.29 5.37 9.57
C ILE A 62 -2.89 5.69 10.93
N ASN A 63 -3.38 6.93 11.09
CA ASN A 63 -3.74 7.47 12.39
C ASN A 63 -4.56 6.40 13.12
N ARG A 64 -4.42 6.23 14.44
CA ARG A 64 -5.12 5.13 15.16
C ARG A 64 -6.62 5.12 14.86
N ASP A 65 -7.16 6.29 14.51
CA ASP A 65 -8.54 6.55 14.08
C ASP A 65 -8.94 5.99 12.70
N LEU A 66 -7.96 5.67 11.84
CA LEU A 66 -8.10 5.09 10.50
C LEU A 66 -7.76 3.59 10.47
N GLU A 67 -7.35 3.03 11.60
CA GLU A 67 -7.06 1.61 11.76
C GLU A 67 -8.34 0.78 11.49
N GLY A 68 -8.26 -0.17 10.54
CA GLY A 68 -9.41 -0.97 10.11
C GLY A 68 -10.37 -0.30 9.13
N LEU A 69 -10.18 0.99 8.80
CA LEU A 69 -10.92 1.71 7.75
C LEU A 69 -10.19 1.73 6.41
N VAL A 70 -8.86 1.83 6.46
CA VAL A 70 -7.98 1.77 5.29
C VAL A 70 -7.16 0.50 5.36
N LEU A 71 -7.37 -0.40 4.40
CA LEU A 71 -6.61 -1.63 4.24
C LEU A 71 -5.52 -1.41 3.20
N GLU A 72 -4.26 -1.53 3.60
CA GLU A 72 -3.13 -1.58 2.69
C GLU A 72 -2.89 -3.02 2.25
N THR A 73 -2.90 -3.25 0.95
CA THR A 73 -2.64 -4.57 0.36
C THR A 73 -1.68 -4.43 -0.82
N TYR A 74 -0.91 -5.49 -1.05
CA TYR A 74 -0.12 -5.60 -2.26
C TYR A 74 -0.91 -6.39 -3.29
N PRO A 75 -1.06 -5.86 -4.52
CA PRO A 75 -1.90 -6.49 -5.52
C PRO A 75 -1.30 -7.83 -5.96
N LEU A 76 -2.12 -8.88 -5.98
CA LEU A 76 -1.73 -10.25 -6.29
C LEU A 76 -2.00 -10.65 -7.75
N TYR A 77 -2.89 -9.91 -8.42
CA TYR A 77 -3.41 -10.23 -9.75
C TYR A 77 -2.78 -9.35 -10.83
N LYS A 78 -2.62 -9.89 -12.02
CA LYS A 78 -2.09 -9.20 -13.21
C LYS A 78 -3.20 -8.88 -14.19
N LEU A 79 -2.91 -7.99 -15.16
CA LEU A 79 -3.86 -7.68 -16.23
C LEU A 79 -4.27 -8.91 -17.07
N SER A 80 -3.40 -9.93 -17.15
CA SER A 80 -3.73 -11.21 -17.79
C SER A 80 -4.88 -11.96 -17.12
N ASP A 81 -5.12 -11.71 -15.84
CA ASP A 81 -6.14 -12.40 -15.05
C ASP A 81 -7.51 -11.73 -15.19
N LEU A 82 -7.58 -10.56 -15.84
CA LEU A 82 -8.81 -9.80 -16.03
C LEU A 82 -9.57 -10.28 -17.28
N ILE A 83 -10.67 -11.00 -17.05
CA ILE A 83 -11.57 -11.45 -18.11
C ILE A 83 -12.69 -10.41 -18.29
N VAL A 84 -12.56 -9.56 -19.30
CA VAL A 84 -13.53 -8.51 -19.64
C VAL A 84 -13.70 -8.35 -21.15
N PRO A 85 -14.80 -7.75 -21.64
CA PRO A 85 -14.94 -7.40 -23.04
C PRO A 85 -13.78 -6.52 -23.52
N GLN A 86 -13.36 -6.70 -24.77
CA GLN A 86 -12.21 -6.00 -25.36
C GLN A 86 -12.29 -4.48 -25.18
N GLN A 87 -13.47 -3.89 -25.35
CA GLN A 87 -13.69 -2.45 -25.16
C GLN A 87 -13.36 -1.98 -23.74
N LEU A 88 -13.64 -2.79 -22.71
CA LEU A 88 -13.34 -2.45 -21.33
C LEU A 88 -11.85 -2.63 -21.03
N LYS A 89 -11.24 -3.68 -21.58
CA LYS A 89 -9.79 -3.92 -21.50
C LYS A 89 -9.01 -2.73 -22.05
N GLU A 90 -9.36 -2.26 -23.25
CA GLU A 90 -8.74 -1.09 -23.88
C GLU A 90 -8.89 0.19 -23.05
N ARG A 91 -10.03 0.36 -22.35
CA ARG A 91 -10.22 1.50 -21.44
C ARG A 91 -9.29 1.42 -20.23
N VAL A 92 -9.10 0.24 -19.66
CA VAL A 92 -8.18 0.02 -18.53
C VAL A 92 -6.73 0.23 -18.98
N GLU A 93 -6.32 -0.34 -20.10
CA GLU A 93 -4.98 -0.14 -20.68
C GLU A 93 -4.71 1.34 -20.99
N ARG A 94 -5.73 2.07 -21.47
CA ARG A 94 -5.63 3.52 -21.68
C ARG A 94 -5.37 4.28 -20.39
N ILE A 95 -6.07 3.94 -19.30
CA ILE A 95 -5.87 4.56 -17.99
C ILE A 95 -4.43 4.33 -17.51
N ILE A 96 -3.93 3.09 -17.63
CA ILE A 96 -2.57 2.71 -17.22
C ILE A 96 -1.54 3.48 -18.05
N SER A 97 -1.68 3.49 -19.38
CA SER A 97 -0.76 4.18 -20.27
C SER A 97 -0.78 5.70 -20.10
N GLU A 98 -1.94 6.32 -19.87
CA GLU A 98 -2.06 7.75 -19.54
C GLU A 98 -1.29 8.08 -18.26
N TYR A 99 -1.38 7.24 -17.22
CA TYR A 99 -0.65 7.43 -15.98
C TYR A 99 0.87 7.32 -16.18
N LEU A 100 1.33 6.27 -16.88
CA LEU A 100 2.77 6.05 -17.15
C LEU A 100 3.38 7.15 -18.02
N GLN A 101 2.59 7.76 -18.91
CA GLN A 101 3.03 8.82 -19.82
C GLN A 101 2.65 10.23 -19.35
N VAL A 102 2.45 10.43 -18.05
CA VAL A 102 2.01 11.73 -17.48
C VAL A 102 2.91 12.89 -17.92
N ASP A 103 4.22 12.69 -18.03
CA ASP A 103 5.15 13.75 -18.44
C ASP A 103 4.98 14.12 -19.92
N LYS A 104 4.63 13.17 -20.78
CA LYS A 104 4.32 13.42 -22.19
C LYS A 104 3.01 14.19 -22.33
N LEU A 105 1.99 13.82 -21.55
CA LEU A 105 0.71 14.52 -21.51
C LEU A 105 0.89 15.97 -21.07
N ARG A 106 1.66 16.21 -19.99
CA ARG A 106 1.95 17.55 -19.48
C ARG A 106 2.63 18.46 -20.51
N ARG A 107 3.53 17.93 -21.34
CA ARG A 107 4.17 18.70 -22.44
C ARG A 107 3.16 19.22 -23.46
N HIS A 108 2.02 18.57 -23.59
CA HIS A 108 0.91 18.98 -24.44
C HIS A 108 -0.23 19.67 -23.67
N ASN A 109 0.00 20.10 -22.43
CA ASN A 109 -1.02 20.66 -21.53
C ASN A 109 -2.23 19.73 -21.31
N LEU A 110 -2.00 18.42 -21.36
CA LEU A 110 -3.01 17.39 -21.07
C LEU A 110 -2.76 16.81 -19.67
N GLU A 111 -3.84 16.37 -19.01
CA GLU A 111 -3.78 15.66 -17.74
C GLU A 111 -4.23 14.20 -17.91
N ASN A 112 -3.66 13.31 -17.10
CA ASN A 112 -4.09 11.93 -17.04
C ASN A 112 -5.38 11.78 -16.21
N ARG A 113 -6.16 10.73 -16.49
CA ARG A 113 -7.29 10.35 -15.63
C ARG A 113 -6.78 9.90 -14.26
N ARG A 114 -7.31 10.52 -13.20
CA ARG A 114 -6.96 10.23 -11.80
C ARG A 114 -8.14 9.68 -10.97
N LYS A 115 -9.35 9.76 -11.51
CA LYS A 115 -10.60 9.34 -10.84
C LYS A 115 -11.37 8.45 -11.80
N ILE A 116 -11.72 7.25 -11.35
CA ILE A 116 -12.38 6.22 -12.15
C ILE A 116 -13.55 5.69 -11.33
N LEU A 117 -14.70 5.55 -11.96
CA LEU A 117 -15.86 4.89 -11.37
C LEU A 117 -15.99 3.50 -11.98
N LEU A 118 -15.95 2.47 -11.14
CA LEU A 118 -16.23 1.10 -11.52
C LEU A 118 -17.66 0.76 -11.10
N SER A 119 -18.55 0.54 -12.06
CA SER A 119 -19.96 0.24 -11.83
C SER A 119 -20.34 -1.11 -12.44
N GLY A 120 -21.18 -1.86 -11.74
CA GLY A 120 -21.68 -3.17 -12.19
C GLY A 120 -22.28 -3.95 -11.03
N ASN A 121 -22.86 -5.11 -11.31
CA ASN A 121 -23.43 -5.98 -10.27
C ASN A 121 -22.35 -6.49 -9.29
N SER A 122 -22.75 -6.96 -8.12
CA SER A 122 -21.82 -7.64 -7.21
C SER A 122 -21.19 -8.85 -7.91
N GLY A 123 -19.91 -9.13 -7.62
CA GLY A 123 -19.17 -10.26 -8.20
C GLY A 123 -18.59 -10.03 -9.61
N THR A 124 -18.77 -8.86 -10.24
CA THR A 124 -18.20 -8.60 -11.59
C THR A 124 -16.73 -8.16 -11.57
N GLY A 125 -15.98 -8.42 -10.49
CA GLY A 125 -14.55 -8.14 -10.42
C GLY A 125 -14.15 -6.67 -10.34
N LYS A 126 -15.00 -5.77 -9.81
CA LYS A 126 -14.67 -4.34 -9.65
C LYS A 126 -13.44 -4.11 -8.75
N THR A 127 -13.45 -4.69 -7.55
CA THR A 127 -12.33 -4.64 -6.60
C THR A 127 -11.06 -5.28 -7.19
N MET A 128 -11.22 -6.40 -7.89
CA MET A 128 -10.12 -7.06 -8.62
C MET A 128 -9.54 -6.16 -9.72
N SER A 129 -10.39 -5.49 -10.51
CA SER A 129 -9.95 -4.58 -11.56
C SER A 129 -9.14 -3.40 -11.00
N ALA A 130 -9.56 -2.83 -9.87
CA ALA A 130 -8.82 -1.77 -9.19
C ALA A 130 -7.47 -2.26 -8.66
N SER A 131 -7.43 -3.46 -8.06
CA SER A 131 -6.20 -4.12 -7.60
C SER A 131 -5.22 -4.37 -8.76
N ILE A 132 -5.72 -4.84 -9.90
CA ILE A 132 -4.92 -5.05 -11.12
C ILE A 132 -4.32 -3.74 -11.63
N ILE A 133 -5.09 -2.64 -11.66
CA ILE A 133 -4.56 -1.33 -12.04
C ILE A 133 -3.41 -0.92 -11.11
N ALA A 134 -3.54 -1.15 -9.79
CA ALA A 134 -2.46 -0.89 -8.85
C ALA A 134 -1.23 -1.77 -9.13
N ALA A 135 -1.43 -3.03 -9.49
CA ALA A 135 -0.37 -3.98 -9.85
C ALA A 135 0.43 -3.52 -11.06
N GLU A 136 -0.27 -3.18 -12.15
CA GLU A 136 0.36 -2.74 -13.41
C GLU A 136 1.11 -1.42 -13.26
N LEU A 137 0.68 -0.57 -12.33
CA LEU A 137 1.35 0.69 -12.00
C LEU A 137 2.47 0.52 -10.96
N ASN A 138 2.63 -0.68 -10.37
CA ASN A 138 3.53 -0.96 -9.27
C ASN A 138 3.35 0.02 -8.10
N LEU A 139 2.09 0.28 -7.74
CA LEU A 139 1.69 1.19 -6.67
C LEU A 139 1.06 0.42 -5.51
N PRO A 140 1.19 0.89 -4.26
CA PRO A 140 0.41 0.37 -3.14
C PRO A 140 -1.09 0.47 -3.42
N PHE A 141 -1.84 -0.55 -3.00
CA PHE A 141 -3.29 -0.61 -3.14
C PHE A 141 -3.96 -0.40 -1.78
N TYR A 142 -4.75 0.67 -1.68
CA TYR A 142 -5.48 1.04 -0.47
C TYR A 142 -6.98 0.85 -0.69
N THR A 143 -7.61 -0.01 0.10
CA THR A 143 -9.07 -0.18 0.12
C THR A 143 -9.65 0.57 1.29
N ILE A 144 -10.56 1.49 1.00
CA ILE A 144 -11.29 2.30 1.96
C ILE A 144 -12.69 1.70 2.10
N LEU A 145 -12.97 1.20 3.30
CA LEU A 145 -14.23 0.55 3.64
C LEU A 145 -15.25 1.61 4.04
N MET A 146 -16.08 2.04 3.09
CA MET A 146 -17.07 3.11 3.29
C MET A 146 -18.16 2.73 4.29
N ASP A 147 -18.59 1.46 4.28
CA ASP A 147 -19.53 0.87 5.22
C ASP A 147 -19.13 1.08 6.69
N LYS A 148 -17.83 0.95 7.00
CA LYS A 148 -17.28 1.14 8.35
C LYS A 148 -17.08 2.61 8.73
N MET A 149 -17.15 3.53 7.76
CA MET A 149 -16.99 4.95 8.02
C MET A 149 -18.28 5.64 8.45
N VAL A 150 -19.45 5.06 8.13
CA VAL A 150 -20.74 5.59 8.56
C VAL A 150 -20.95 5.28 10.05
N THR A 151 -20.86 6.30 10.90
CA THR A 151 -21.15 6.18 12.33
C THR A 151 -22.47 6.87 12.68
N LYS A 152 -23.06 6.52 13.83
CA LYS A 152 -24.29 7.16 14.33
C LYS A 152 -24.07 8.62 14.77
N PHE A 153 -22.83 9.07 14.87
CA PHE A 153 -22.47 10.39 15.38
C PHE A 153 -22.21 11.36 14.21
N MET A 154 -23.02 12.41 14.14
CA MET A 154 -22.95 13.41 13.08
C MET A 154 -21.58 14.11 13.09
N GLY A 155 -20.86 14.06 11.97
CA GLY A 155 -19.59 14.77 11.77
C GLY A 155 -18.33 13.92 11.91
N GLU A 156 -18.39 12.75 12.55
CA GLU A 156 -17.23 11.84 12.64
C GLU A 156 -16.81 11.27 11.28
N THR A 157 -17.79 10.87 10.45
CA THR A 157 -17.54 10.38 9.09
C THR A 157 -16.81 11.43 8.24
N SER A 158 -17.23 12.69 8.31
CA SER A 158 -16.59 13.80 7.58
C SER A 158 -15.15 14.06 8.04
N ALA A 159 -14.89 13.94 9.35
CA ALA A 159 -13.55 14.07 9.90
C ALA A 159 -12.62 12.93 9.41
N LYS A 160 -13.11 11.68 9.42
CA LYS A 160 -12.37 10.52 8.91
C LYS A 160 -12.06 10.62 7.42
N LEU A 161 -13.05 11.01 6.60
CA LEU A 161 -12.83 11.25 5.18
C LEU A 161 -11.77 12.32 4.93
N ARG A 162 -11.77 13.41 5.71
CA ARG A 162 -10.73 14.45 5.61
C ARG A 162 -9.34 13.89 5.88
N GLN A 163 -9.18 13.07 6.93
CA GLN A 163 -7.92 12.40 7.23
C GLN A 163 -7.48 11.46 6.09
N ILE A 164 -8.42 10.75 5.44
CA ILE A 164 -8.12 9.90 4.27
C ILE A 164 -7.64 10.74 3.09
N PHE A 165 -8.29 11.87 2.78
CA PHE A 165 -7.83 12.74 1.70
C PHE A 165 -6.47 13.39 2.00
N GLU A 166 -6.19 13.71 3.26
CA GLU A 166 -4.85 14.13 3.69
C GLU A 166 -3.82 13.02 3.48
N LEU A 167 -4.16 11.76 3.77
CA LEU A 167 -3.32 10.60 3.49
C LEU A 167 -3.03 10.45 1.99
N ILE A 168 -4.05 10.59 1.13
CA ILE A 168 -3.94 10.51 -0.33
C ILE A 168 -2.99 11.59 -0.89
N ASN A 169 -2.97 12.78 -0.29
CA ASN A 169 -2.08 13.85 -0.72
C ASN A 169 -0.60 13.58 -0.37
N VAL A 170 -0.34 12.79 0.67
CA VAL A 170 1.02 12.50 1.17
C VAL A 170 1.55 11.19 0.60
N ARG A 171 0.68 10.19 0.39
CA ARG A 171 1.04 8.85 -0.08
C ARG A 171 0.51 8.62 -1.48
N LYS A 172 1.40 8.28 -2.41
CA LYS A 172 1.00 7.86 -3.75
C LYS A 172 0.55 6.40 -3.71
N GLY A 173 -0.63 6.13 -4.25
CA GLY A 173 -1.20 4.79 -4.33
C GLY A 173 -2.49 4.81 -5.14
N VAL A 174 -3.03 3.62 -5.38
CA VAL A 174 -4.38 3.46 -5.90
C VAL A 174 -5.31 3.31 -4.71
N TYR A 175 -6.30 4.20 -4.61
CA TYR A 175 -7.27 4.23 -3.52
C TYR A 175 -8.63 3.80 -4.06
N LEU A 176 -9.12 2.64 -3.60
CA LEU A 176 -10.45 2.16 -3.88
C LEU A 176 -11.39 2.56 -2.74
N PHE A 177 -12.39 3.36 -3.04
CA PHE A 177 -13.52 3.57 -2.15
C PHE A 177 -14.57 2.51 -2.48
N ASP A 178 -14.61 1.44 -1.69
CA ASP A 178 -15.55 0.33 -1.93
C ASP A 178 -16.91 0.66 -1.31
N GLU A 179 -17.99 0.15 -1.90
CA GLU A 179 -19.38 0.40 -1.46
C GLU A 179 -19.72 1.89 -1.29
N PHE A 180 -19.28 2.72 -2.25
CA PHE A 180 -19.52 4.17 -2.23
C PHE A 180 -21.02 4.53 -2.20
N ASP A 181 -21.89 3.65 -2.67
CA ASP A 181 -23.34 3.79 -2.64
C ASP A 181 -23.96 3.73 -1.22
N ALA A 182 -23.17 3.38 -0.20
CA ALA A 182 -23.61 3.36 1.20
C ALA A 182 -23.65 4.74 1.88
N ILE A 183 -23.18 5.81 1.22
CA ILE A 183 -23.09 7.19 1.77
C ILE A 183 -24.06 8.14 1.08
#